data_AF-A0A5V8Q8W2-F1
#
_entry.id   AF-A0A5V8Q8W2-F1
#
_cell.length_a   1.000
_cell.length_b   1.000
_cell.length_c   1.000
_cell.angle_alpha   90.00
_cell.angle_beta   90.00
_cell.angle_gamma   90.00
#
_symmetry.space_group_name_H-M   'P 1'
#
loop_
_entity.id
_entity.type
_entity.pdbx_description
1 polymer ?
#
loop_
_entity_poly.entity_id
_entity_poly.type
_entity_poly.pdbx_seq_one_letter_code
_entity_poly.pdbx_strand_id
1 'polypeptide(L)'
;MRIPRIYHPELLTSGTQISLCEDAANHIGRVLRMGAGQALQLFDGSNQVFDAEIISASKKSVEVQVMKGEIDDRESPLHIHLGQVMSRGEKMEFTIQKSIELGVSLITPLFSERCGVKLDNERLNKKRQQWQKIAIAAC
;
A
#
# COMPACT_ATOMS: atom_id res chain seq x y z
N MET A 1 -6.22 -15.47 14.52
CA MET A 1 -6.32 -14.14 13.87
C MET A 1 -5.12 -13.97 12.97
N ARG A 2 -5.30 -13.46 11.74
CA ARG A 2 -4.20 -13.24 10.80
C ARG A 2 -3.39 -12.02 11.24
N ILE A 3 -2.06 -12.08 11.17
CA ILE A 3 -1.18 -10.95 11.45
C ILE A 3 -1.39 -9.91 10.33
N PRO A 4 -1.71 -8.63 10.65
CA PRO A 4 -1.95 -7.61 9.64
C PRO A 4 -0.65 -7.23 8.93
N ARG A 5 -0.73 -7.04 7.61
CA ARG A 5 0.38 -6.55 6.77
C ARG A 5 0.21 -5.05 6.54
N ILE A 6 1.29 -4.29 6.72
CA ILE A 6 1.28 -2.84 6.63
C ILE A 6 2.46 -2.38 5.77
N TYR A 7 2.15 -1.56 4.77
CA TYR A 7 3.16 -0.94 3.93
C TYR A 7 3.85 0.23 4.64
N HIS A 8 5.17 0.31 4.53
CA HIS A 8 5.98 1.45 4.93
C HIS A 8 6.66 2.08 3.70
N PRO A 9 6.61 3.41 3.51
CA PRO A 9 7.12 4.05 2.30
C PRO A 9 8.65 4.13 2.22
N GLU A 10 9.35 3.91 3.33
CA GLU A 10 10.82 3.95 3.41
C GLU A 10 11.39 2.55 3.62
N LEU A 11 12.67 2.36 3.27
CA LEU A 11 13.34 1.08 3.44
C LEU A 11 13.48 0.71 4.93
N LEU A 12 13.11 -0.52 5.25
CA LEU A 12 13.13 -1.03 6.61
C LEU A 12 14.46 -1.68 6.93
N THR A 13 14.93 -1.48 8.17
CA THR A 13 16.15 -2.12 8.68
C THR A 13 15.82 -2.90 9.95
N SER A 14 16.19 -4.18 9.98
CA SER A 14 15.99 -5.03 11.16
C SER A 14 16.68 -4.47 12.40
N GLY A 15 16.02 -4.58 13.56
CA GLY A 15 16.53 -4.10 14.84
C GLY A 15 16.27 -2.61 15.10
N THR A 16 15.67 -1.88 14.16
CA THR A 16 15.34 -0.45 14.33
C THR A 16 13.94 -0.24 14.90
N GLN A 17 13.74 0.91 15.54
CA GLN A 17 12.42 1.39 15.95
C GLN A 17 11.99 2.48 14.99
N ILE A 18 10.76 2.36 14.49
CA ILE A 18 10.22 3.32 13.53
C ILE A 18 8.82 3.77 13.94
N SER A 19 8.48 5.00 13.54
CA SER A 19 7.13 5.50 13.60
C SER A 19 6.40 5.18 12.30
N LEU A 20 5.20 4.59 12.41
CA LEU A 20 4.38 4.32 11.23
C LEU A 20 3.87 5.64 10.63
N CYS A 21 3.71 5.68 9.30
CA CYS A 21 3.12 6.83 8.62
C CYS A 21 1.65 7.04 9.06
N GLU A 22 1.12 8.24 8.85
CA GLU A 22 -0.21 8.62 9.34
C GLU A 22 -1.33 7.64 8.89
N ASP A 23 -1.31 7.21 7.62
CA ASP A 23 -2.30 6.25 7.09
C ASP A 23 -2.20 4.90 7.82
N ALA A 24 -0.98 4.39 8.04
CA ALA A 24 -0.72 3.13 8.74
C ALA A 24 -1.06 3.22 10.24
N ALA A 25 -0.68 4.32 10.91
CA ALA A 25 -1.00 4.56 12.31
C ALA A 25 -2.52 4.66 12.55
N ASN A 26 -3.25 5.33 11.64
CA ASN A 26 -4.71 5.36 11.67
C ASN A 26 -5.32 3.97 11.46
N HIS A 27 -4.78 3.18 10.53
CA HIS A 27 -5.26 1.82 10.29
C HIS A 27 -5.05 0.92 11.52
N ILE A 28 -3.85 0.90 12.09
CA ILE A 28 -3.52 0.08 13.27
C ILE A 28 -4.25 0.56 14.52
N GLY A 29 -4.14 1.85 14.87
CA GLY A 29 -4.63 2.37 16.14
C GLY A 29 -6.15 2.62 16.18
N ARG A 30 -6.74 3.09 15.07
CA ARG A 30 -8.17 3.46 15.03
C ARG A 30 -9.06 2.38 14.44
N VAL A 31 -8.64 1.73 13.35
CA VAL A 31 -9.46 0.72 12.64
C VAL A 31 -9.30 -0.65 13.29
N LEU A 32 -8.08 -1.16 13.39
CA LEU A 32 -7.78 -2.46 14.00
C LEU A 32 -7.75 -2.41 15.53
N ARG A 33 -7.60 -1.20 16.10
CA ARG A 33 -7.54 -0.95 17.56
C ARG A 33 -6.49 -1.79 18.26
N MET A 34 -5.34 -1.94 17.62
CA MET A 34 -4.23 -2.70 18.15
C MET A 34 -3.45 -1.90 19.19
N GLY A 35 -2.87 -2.60 20.16
CA GLY A 35 -2.10 -2.05 21.27
C GLY A 35 -0.68 -2.59 21.34
N ALA A 36 0.09 -2.08 22.31
CA ALA A 36 1.46 -2.53 22.57
C ALA A 36 1.52 -4.05 22.83
N GLY A 37 2.58 -4.69 22.34
CA GLY A 37 2.80 -6.13 22.43
C GLY A 37 2.15 -6.97 21.32
N GLN A 38 1.40 -6.35 20.42
CA GLN A 38 0.79 -7.07 19.29
C GLN A 38 1.70 -7.09 18.06
N ALA A 39 1.72 -8.24 17.39
CA ALA A 39 2.52 -8.46 16.19
C ALA A 39 1.83 -7.93 14.93
N LEU A 40 2.64 -7.42 14.01
CA LEU A 40 2.28 -7.02 12.65
C LEU A 40 3.42 -7.35 11.69
N GLN A 41 3.13 -7.39 10.39
CA GLN A 41 4.14 -7.57 9.35
C GLN A 41 4.28 -6.27 8.56
N LEU A 42 5.50 -5.77 8.45
CA LEU A 42 5.84 -4.60 7.64
C LEU A 42 6.44 -5.04 6.30
N PHE A 43 6.19 -4.27 5.26
CA PHE A 43 6.84 -4.42 3.98
C PHE A 43 7.05 -3.04 3.33
N ASP A 44 8.11 -2.89 2.56
CA ASP A 44 8.55 -1.62 1.96
C ASP A 44 8.66 -1.67 0.43
N GLY A 45 8.25 -2.78 -0.19
CA GLY A 45 8.37 -2.99 -1.64
C GLY A 45 9.72 -3.56 -2.09
N SER A 46 10.62 -3.92 -1.17
CA SER A 46 11.90 -4.59 -1.49
C SER A 46 11.79 -6.11 -1.68
N ASN A 47 10.57 -6.66 -1.78
CA ASN A 47 10.25 -8.10 -1.69
C ASN A 47 10.67 -8.77 -0.37
N GLN A 48 10.88 -7.95 0.67
CA GLN A 48 11.06 -8.43 2.03
C GLN A 48 9.86 -8.10 2.90
N VAL A 49 9.59 -8.99 3.84
CA VAL A 49 8.62 -8.78 4.92
C VAL A 49 9.37 -8.83 6.24
N PHE A 50 9.05 -7.89 7.11
CA PHE A 50 9.66 -7.75 8.42
C PHE A 50 8.59 -8.00 9.47
N ASP A 51 8.83 -8.98 10.33
CA ASP A 51 8.02 -9.09 11.54
C ASP A 51 8.27 -7.85 12.41
N ALA A 52 7.23 -7.33 13.04
CA ALA A 52 7.34 -6.20 13.94
C ALA A 52 6.35 -6.30 15.09
N GLU A 53 6.71 -5.67 16.21
CA GLU A 53 5.88 -5.61 17.41
C GLU A 53 5.57 -4.15 17.74
N ILE A 54 4.31 -3.88 18.09
CA ILE A 54 3.91 -2.54 18.52
C ILE A 54 4.53 -2.24 19.88
N ILE A 55 5.35 -1.20 19.95
CA ILE A 55 5.94 -0.69 21.20
C ILE A 55 4.95 0.25 21.88
N SER A 56 4.37 1.16 21.10
CA SER A 56 3.41 2.15 21.59
C SER A 56 2.34 2.43 20.53
N ALA A 57 1.10 2.59 20.97
CA ALA A 57 -0.02 2.95 20.10
C ALA A 57 -0.83 4.07 20.75
N SER A 58 -0.92 5.21 20.06
CA SER A 58 -1.75 6.34 20.42
C SER A 58 -2.77 6.62 19.31
N LYS A 59 -3.66 7.59 19.52
CA LYS A 59 -4.63 8.00 18.49
C LYS A 59 -4.00 8.62 17.24
N LYS A 60 -2.74 9.08 17.32
CA LYS A 60 -2.06 9.82 16.25
C LYS A 60 -0.74 9.21 15.81
N SER A 61 -0.14 8.35 16.64
CA SER A 61 1.18 7.77 16.38
C SER A 61 1.19 6.32 16.82
N VAL A 62 1.90 5.49 16.05
CA VAL A 62 2.16 4.09 16.39
C VAL A 62 3.64 3.86 16.15
N GLU A 63 4.34 3.36 17.17
CA GLU A 63 5.75 3.00 17.09
C GLU A 63 5.88 1.48 17.14
N VAL A 64 6.78 0.96 16.32
CA VAL A 64 7.00 -0.47 16.17
C VAL A 64 8.48 -0.79 16.23
N GLN A 65 8.79 -1.95 16.82
CA GLN A 65 10.12 -2.55 16.75
C GLN A 65 10.17 -3.43 15.51
N VAL A 66 11.01 -3.08 14.54
CA VAL A 66 11.26 -3.92 13.36
C VAL A 66 12.18 -5.06 13.77
N MET A 67 11.71 -6.29 13.58
CA MET A 67 12.44 -7.52 13.86
C MET A 67 13.12 -8.03 12.58
N LYS A 68 13.29 -9.34 12.46
CA LYS A 68 13.99 -9.96 11.35
C LYS A 68 13.19 -9.81 10.04
N GLY A 69 13.87 -9.42 8.96
CA GLY A 69 13.34 -9.48 7.61
C GLY A 69 13.54 -10.84 6.97
N GLU A 70 12.58 -11.28 6.18
CA GLU A 70 12.65 -12.45 5.31
C GLU A 70 12.21 -12.10 3.90
N ILE A 71 12.77 -12.82 2.91
CA ILE A 71 12.34 -12.68 1.51
C ILE A 71 10.96 -13.35 1.38
N ASP A 72 9.98 -12.60 0.92
CA ASP A 72 8.61 -13.06 0.65
C ASP A 72 8.25 -12.62 -0.78
N ASP A 73 8.91 -13.24 -1.76
CA ASP A 73 8.67 -12.96 -3.16
C ASP A 73 7.36 -13.62 -3.62
N ARG A 74 6.35 -12.77 -3.84
CA ARG A 74 5.02 -13.14 -4.34
C ARG A 74 4.77 -12.62 -5.74
N GLU A 75 5.78 -12.05 -6.37
CA GLU A 75 5.64 -11.43 -7.68
C GLU A 75 5.52 -12.48 -8.77
N SER A 76 4.76 -12.14 -9.80
CA SER A 76 4.70 -12.96 -11.01
C SER A 76 6.04 -12.87 -11.75
N PRO A 77 6.58 -13.99 -12.29
CA PRO A 77 7.76 -13.94 -13.14
C PRO A 77 7.50 -13.22 -14.47
N LEU A 78 6.23 -13.03 -14.84
CA LEU A 78 5.83 -12.29 -16.04
C LEU A 78 5.64 -10.81 -15.71
N HIS A 79 6.44 -9.95 -16.35
CA HIS A 79 6.28 -8.52 -16.25
C HIS A 79 5.09 -8.04 -17.09
N ILE A 80 4.02 -7.60 -16.42
CA ILE A 80 2.81 -7.08 -17.07
C ILE A 80 2.75 -5.56 -16.90
N HIS A 81 2.73 -4.85 -18.03
CA HIS A 81 2.49 -3.40 -18.08
C HIS A 81 1.08 -3.14 -18.63
N LEU A 82 0.18 -2.69 -17.75
CA LEU A 82 -1.20 -2.36 -18.09
C LEU A 82 -1.35 -0.90 -18.51
N GLY A 83 -1.63 -0.67 -19.80
CA GLY A 83 -2.12 0.61 -20.31
C GLY A 83 -3.64 0.71 -20.17
N GLN A 84 -4.14 1.37 -19.12
CA GLN A 84 -5.59 1.46 -18.85
C GLN A 84 -6.14 2.84 -19.24
N VAL A 85 -7.05 2.89 -20.22
CA VAL A 85 -7.79 4.11 -20.52
C VAL A 85 -8.65 4.51 -19.33
N MET A 86 -8.55 5.78 -18.93
CA MET A 86 -9.28 6.28 -17.77
C MET A 86 -10.79 6.12 -17.93
N SER A 87 -11.39 5.48 -16.94
CA SER A 87 -12.83 5.26 -16.86
C SER A 87 -13.49 6.20 -15.86
N ARG A 88 -14.76 6.54 -16.09
CA ARG A 88 -15.56 7.33 -15.16
C ARG A 88 -16.00 6.48 -13.95
N GLY A 89 -16.12 7.12 -12.80
CA GLY A 89 -16.60 6.51 -11.57
C GLY A 89 -15.62 5.50 -10.96
N GLU A 90 -16.16 4.49 -10.28
CA GLU A 90 -15.41 3.51 -9.47
C GLU A 90 -14.75 2.41 -10.30
N LYS A 91 -15.04 2.32 -11.61
CA LYS A 91 -14.46 1.27 -12.48
C LYS A 91 -12.93 1.30 -12.51
N MET A 92 -12.35 2.49 -12.46
CA MET A 92 -10.89 2.65 -12.43
C MET A 92 -10.30 2.10 -11.13
N GLU A 93 -10.96 2.37 -10.01
CA GLU A 93 -10.54 1.93 -8.67
C GLU A 93 -10.60 0.40 -8.57
N PHE A 94 -11.68 -0.21 -9.07
CA PHE A 94 -11.80 -1.67 -9.19
C PHE A 94 -10.72 -2.27 -10.10
N THR A 95 -10.46 -1.66 -11.25
CA THR A 95 -9.45 -2.13 -12.19
C THR A 95 -8.06 -2.13 -11.56
N ILE A 96 -7.70 -1.06 -10.83
CA ILE A 96 -6.41 -0.98 -10.14
C ILE A 96 -6.30 -2.06 -9.07
N GLN A 97 -7.31 -2.16 -8.19
CA GLN A 97 -7.31 -3.17 -7.13
C GLN A 97 -7.10 -4.58 -7.70
N LYS A 98 -7.88 -4.97 -8.70
CA LYS A 98 -7.81 -6.31 -9.28
C LYS A 98 -6.59 -6.55 -10.13
N SER A 99 -6.05 -5.53 -10.78
CA SER A 99 -4.79 -5.65 -11.52
C SER A 99 -3.62 -5.94 -10.58
N ILE A 100 -3.56 -5.26 -9.43
CA ILE A 100 -2.54 -5.52 -8.41
C ILE A 100 -2.69 -6.92 -7.81
N GLU A 101 -3.91 -7.34 -7.45
CA GLU A 101 -4.17 -8.70 -6.96
C GLU A 101 -3.77 -9.80 -7.99
N LEU A 102 -3.79 -9.48 -9.28
CA LEU A 102 -3.36 -10.39 -10.37
C LEU A 102 -1.86 -10.30 -10.68
N GLY A 103 -1.08 -9.49 -9.96
CA GLY A 103 0.37 -9.38 -10.13
C GLY A 103 0.80 -8.48 -11.30
N VAL A 104 0.02 -7.44 -11.63
CA VAL A 104 0.45 -6.43 -12.61
C VAL A 104 1.61 -5.62 -12.05
N SER A 105 2.70 -5.53 -12.81
CA SER A 105 3.94 -4.87 -12.40
C SER A 105 3.90 -3.34 -12.57
N LEU A 106 3.18 -2.85 -13.58
CA LEU A 106 3.09 -1.42 -13.87
C LEU A 106 1.72 -1.06 -14.46
N ILE A 107 1.14 0.05 -14.01
CA ILE A 107 -0.11 0.59 -14.56
C ILE A 107 0.16 2.01 -15.08
N THR A 108 -0.15 2.26 -16.35
CA THR A 108 -0.15 3.60 -16.94
C THR A 108 -1.58 4.01 -17.29
N PRO A 109 -2.15 5.00 -16.60
CA PRO A 109 -3.42 5.61 -16.99
C PRO A 109 -3.28 6.31 -18.35
N LEU A 110 -4.16 6.00 -19.30
CA LEU A 110 -4.15 6.53 -20.66
C LEU A 110 -5.34 7.46 -20.91
N PHE A 111 -5.12 8.47 -21.73
CA PHE A 111 -6.16 9.27 -22.36
C PHE A 111 -6.41 8.76 -23.78
N SER A 112 -7.67 8.69 -24.20
CA SER A 112 -8.04 8.34 -25.57
C SER A 112 -9.07 9.33 -26.12
N GLU A 113 -9.24 9.37 -27.43
CA GLU A 113 -10.17 10.28 -28.12
C GLU A 113 -11.63 10.15 -27.60
N ARG A 114 -12.05 8.92 -27.29
CA ARG A 114 -13.38 8.61 -26.76
C ARG A 114 -13.43 8.61 -25.22
N CYS A 115 -12.35 8.99 -24.57
CA CYS A 115 -12.32 9.12 -23.12
C CYS A 115 -13.08 10.38 -22.71
N GLY A 116 -14.29 10.20 -22.17
CA GLY A 116 -15.10 11.31 -21.66
C GLY A 116 -14.55 11.95 -20.38
N VAL A 117 -13.31 11.66 -19.97
CA VAL A 117 -12.70 12.16 -18.72
C VAL A 117 -11.77 13.32 -19.07
N LYS A 118 -12.24 14.55 -18.87
CA LYS A 118 -11.40 15.75 -18.88
C LYS A 118 -11.11 16.13 -17.43
N LEU A 119 -9.88 15.89 -17.00
CA LEU A 119 -9.39 16.32 -15.69
C LEU A 119 -8.35 17.42 -15.90
N ASP A 120 -8.42 18.45 -15.07
CA ASP A 120 -7.30 19.36 -14.90
C ASP A 120 -6.12 18.64 -14.21
N ASN A 121 -4.94 19.24 -14.24
CA ASN A 121 -3.73 18.65 -13.66
C ASN A 121 -3.87 18.39 -12.15
N GLU A 122 -4.60 19.25 -11.42
CA GLU A 122 -4.79 19.10 -9.98
C GLU A 122 -5.65 17.88 -9.64
N ARG A 123 -6.79 17.70 -10.33
CA ARG A 123 -7.68 16.56 -10.14
C ARG A 123 -7.02 15.26 -10.58
N LEU A 124 -6.23 15.30 -11.66
CA LEU A 124 -5.43 14.15 -12.10
C LEU A 124 -4.45 13.72 -11.00
N ASN A 125 -3.73 14.68 -10.39
CA ASN A 125 -2.80 14.39 -9.30
C ASN A 125 -3.50 13.81 -8.07
N LYS A 126 -4.67 14.35 -7.68
CA LYS A 126 -5.48 13.79 -6.60
C LYS A 126 -5.93 12.36 -6.90
N LYS A 127 -6.39 12.09 -8.13
CA LYS A 127 -6.78 10.74 -8.57
C LYS A 127 -5.59 9.78 -8.56
N ARG A 128 -4.41 10.21 -9.04
CA ARG A 128 -3.18 9.41 -8.97
C ARG A 128 -2.83 9.03 -7.53
N GLN A 129 -2.90 9.96 -6.59
CA GLN A 129 -2.66 9.68 -5.17
C GLN A 129 -3.67 8.68 -4.60
N GLN A 130 -4.96 8.84 -4.92
CA GLN A 130 -6.00 7.91 -4.52
C GLN A 130 -5.74 6.49 -5.06
N TRP A 131 -5.37 6.38 -6.34
CA TRP A 131 -5.02 5.12 -6.99
C TRP A 131 -3.79 4.46 -6.39
N GLN A 132 -2.78 5.25 -6.02
CA GLN A 132 -1.61 4.73 -5.31
C GLN A 132 -1.99 4.13 -3.96
N LYS A 133 -2.89 4.77 -3.20
CA LYS A 133 -3.38 4.21 -1.93
C LYS A 133 -4.15 2.91 -2.12
N ILE A 134 -4.94 2.80 -3.20
CA ILE A 134 -5.66 1.56 -3.55
C ILE A 134 -4.68 0.45 -3.91
N ALA A 135 -3.62 0.77 -4.68
CA ALA A 135 -2.59 -0.21 -5.01
C ALA A 135 -1.88 -0.72 -3.76
N ILE A 136 -1.47 0.17 -2.85
CA ILE A 136 -0.85 -0.19 -1.56
C ILE A 136 -1.77 -1.08 -0.72
N ALA A 137 -3.07 -0.80 -0.69
CA ALA A 137 -4.04 -1.59 0.07
C ALA A 137 -4.35 -2.96 -0.55
N ALA A 138 -3.99 -3.17 -1.82
CA ALA A 138 -4.19 -4.42 -2.54
C ALA A 138 -2.97 -5.37 -2.50
N CYS A 139 -1.80 -4.86 -2.09
CA CYS A 139 -0.59 -5.64 -1.79
C CYS A 139 -0.71 -6.40 -0.45
#